data_AF-A0A445GE24-F1
#
_entry.id   AF-A0A445GE24-F1
#
_cell.length_a   1.000
_cell.length_b   1.000
_cell.length_c   1.000
_cell.angle_alpha   90.00
_cell.angle_beta   90.00
_cell.angle_gamma   90.00
#
_symmetry.space_group_name_H-M   'P 1'
#
loop_
_entity.id
_entity.type
_entity.pdbx_description
1 polymer ?
#
loop_
_entity_poly.entity_id
_entity_poly.type
_entity_poly.pdbx_seq_one_letter_code
_entity_poly.pdbx_strand_id
1 'polypeptide(L)'
;MIVEDENCGVGSGEGGRWLRGFGSLIRRKQVDSVHVRRHGQLARKLSAVDLVGIGVGATIGAGVYILIGTVAREQAGPALVISLLIAGIAAGLSAFCYAELACRCPSAGSAYHYTYICIGEGVAWLVGWSLILEYTIGASAVARGITPNLALFFGGEDNLPSFLARHTLPGLEIVVDPCAAALILLVTLLLCLGIKESSTAQSIVTTVNVCVMLFIILGGGYLGFKSGWVGYELSTRYFPYGVNGMFTGSAIVFFSYIGFDSVTSTAEEVKNPQRDLPIGISIALTICCILYMLVAAVIVGLVPYYELNSDTPISSAFSSYGMQWAVYIITTGAVTALFASLLGSILPQPRVFMAMARDGLLPHFFSDIHKGTQIPLKSTIVTGVFAATLAFFMDVSQLAGMVSVGTLLAFTTVAVSVLIIRYVPPDEVPVLSSLLTSVDPLLRHSGGDIGEDGAISHVDPSSYCENSHLHDKSEALIGHPLIIKEVTKDEENEKARRKLASWTIALLCIGILIVTSAASADWCPRILRLTLCGMGGILLLCSIIVLACIKQDDNRHSFGHSGGICSR
;
A
#
# COMPACT_ATOMS: atom_id res chain seq x y z
N MET A 1 23.66 10.30 2.19
CA MET A 1 24.56 11.30 1.59
C MET A 1 24.83 10.85 0.19
N ILE A 2 24.66 11.77 -0.75
CA ILE A 2 24.78 11.54 -2.19
C ILE A 2 26.28 11.41 -2.49
N VAL A 3 26.70 10.28 -3.05
CA VAL A 3 28.00 10.18 -3.70
C VAL A 3 27.76 10.57 -5.15
N GLU A 4 28.22 11.76 -5.52
CA GLU A 4 28.37 12.16 -6.91
C GLU A 4 29.55 11.37 -7.49
N ASP A 5 29.29 10.52 -8.48
CA ASP A 5 30.34 9.98 -9.33
C ASP A 5 30.85 11.11 -10.23
N GLU A 6 31.92 11.77 -9.81
CA GLU A 6 32.80 12.50 -10.73
C GLU A 6 33.56 11.48 -11.58
N ASN A 7 33.30 11.46 -12.89
CA ASN A 7 34.34 11.01 -13.81
C ASN A 7 34.38 11.79 -15.13
N CYS A 8 35.52 12.47 -15.28
CA CYS A 8 36.27 12.92 -16.44
C CYS A 8 35.52 13.31 -17.74
N GLY A 9 35.69 14.58 -18.09
CA GLY A 9 35.25 15.17 -19.35
C GLY A 9 36.09 14.74 -20.56
N VAL A 10 35.40 14.56 -21.69
CA VAL A 10 35.89 14.85 -23.04
C VAL A 10 34.71 15.47 -23.79
N GLY A 11 34.98 16.60 -24.47
CA GLY A 11 33.97 17.57 -24.87
C GLY A 11 33.25 17.37 -26.20
N SER A 12 32.43 18.38 -26.48
CA SER A 12 31.77 18.79 -27.73
C SER A 12 30.39 18.20 -28.01
N GLY A 13 29.39 19.10 -28.10
CA GLY A 13 28.07 18.84 -28.66
C GLY A 13 26.93 19.54 -27.91
N GLU A 14 26.60 20.78 -28.30
CA GLU A 14 25.46 21.59 -27.80
C GLU A 14 24.05 21.01 -28.13
N GLY A 15 23.93 19.70 -28.38
CA GLY A 15 22.65 19.00 -28.60
C GLY A 15 22.10 18.22 -27.38
N GLY A 16 22.84 18.14 -26.27
CA GLY A 16 22.56 17.20 -25.17
C GLY A 16 21.65 17.68 -24.03
N ARG A 17 21.14 18.92 -24.05
CA ARG A 17 20.47 19.50 -22.87
C ARG A 17 19.03 18.99 -22.67
N TRP A 18 18.34 18.57 -23.73
CA TRP A 18 16.98 18.02 -23.65
C TRP A 18 16.94 16.53 -23.24
N LEU A 19 17.95 15.75 -23.63
CA LEU A 19 18.05 14.32 -23.26
C LEU A 19 18.57 14.09 -21.82
N ARG A 20 19.30 15.04 -21.24
CA ARG A 20 19.71 14.98 -19.82
C ARG A 20 18.54 15.08 -18.83
N GLY A 21 17.46 15.80 -19.20
CA GLY A 21 16.26 15.92 -18.36
C GLY A 21 15.50 14.59 -18.20
N PHE A 22 15.43 13.79 -19.28
CA PHE A 22 14.78 12.47 -19.23
C PHE A 22 15.61 11.42 -18.47
N GLY A 23 16.94 11.55 -18.45
CA GLY A 23 17.81 10.68 -17.64
C GLY A 23 17.52 10.80 -16.13
N SER A 24 17.13 11.98 -15.66
CA SER A 24 16.72 12.20 -14.26
C SER A 24 15.46 11.41 -13.89
N LEU A 25 14.50 11.28 -14.81
CA LEU A 25 13.21 10.59 -14.55
C LEU A 25 13.36 9.06 -14.42
N ILE A 26 14.51 8.50 -14.81
CA ILE A 26 14.78 7.05 -14.81
C ILE A 26 15.64 6.65 -13.59
N ARG A 27 16.06 7.61 -12.76
CA ARG A 27 16.92 7.32 -11.61
C ARG A 27 16.21 6.37 -10.64
N ARG A 28 16.85 5.24 -10.31
CA ARG A 28 16.37 4.30 -9.30
C ARG A 28 17.09 4.53 -7.98
N LYS A 29 16.38 4.32 -6.88
CA LYS A 29 16.99 4.36 -5.54
C LYS A 29 17.71 3.05 -5.32
N GLN A 30 18.98 3.15 -4.97
CA GLN A 30 19.75 1.99 -4.54
C GLN A 30 19.14 1.44 -3.25
N VAL A 31 19.02 0.12 -3.17
CA VAL A 31 18.55 -0.55 -1.96
C VAL A 31 19.67 -0.42 -0.93
N ASP A 32 19.48 0.47 0.05
CA ASP A 32 20.41 0.60 1.16
C ASP A 32 20.46 -0.75 1.90
N SER A 33 21.64 -1.38 1.95
CA SER A 33 21.84 -2.56 2.79
C SER A 33 21.53 -2.18 4.24
N VAL A 34 20.83 -3.07 4.94
CA VAL A 34 20.23 -2.92 6.29
C VAL A 34 21.21 -2.41 7.38
N HIS A 35 22.50 -2.25 7.06
CA HIS A 35 23.58 -1.95 8.01
C HIS A 35 24.07 -0.49 8.04
N VAL A 36 23.57 0.42 7.19
CA VAL A 36 23.95 1.85 7.30
C VAL A 36 23.04 2.57 8.30
N ARG A 37 23.49 2.66 9.56
CA ARG A 37 22.84 3.46 10.63
C ARG A 37 22.74 4.94 10.21
N ARG A 38 21.59 5.36 9.65
CA ARG A 38 21.27 6.79 9.48
C ARG A 38 20.78 7.38 10.81
N HIS A 39 21.23 8.59 11.11
CA HIS A 39 20.76 9.40 12.23
C HIS A 39 19.24 9.68 12.08
N GLY A 40 18.44 9.37 13.12
CA GLY A 40 16.99 9.65 13.17
C GLY A 40 16.04 8.46 12.95
N GLN A 41 16.42 7.23 13.33
CA GLN A 41 15.52 6.06 13.26
C GLN A 41 14.40 6.11 14.30
N LEU A 42 13.17 5.79 13.86
CA LEU A 42 11.99 5.63 14.71
C LEU A 42 12.17 4.42 15.65
N ALA A 43 11.54 4.47 16.83
CA ALA A 43 11.69 3.40 17.82
C ALA A 43 10.88 2.14 17.41
N ARG A 44 11.56 1.00 17.25
CA ARG A 44 10.95 -0.30 16.94
C ARG A 44 10.16 -0.86 18.12
N LYS A 45 8.85 -0.65 18.14
CA LYS A 45 7.96 -1.02 19.26
C LYS A 45 6.76 -1.88 18.84
N LEU A 46 6.33 -1.79 17.58
CA LEU A 46 5.13 -2.46 17.10
C LEU A 46 5.34 -3.97 16.92
N SER A 47 4.34 -4.74 17.33
CA SER A 47 4.23 -6.19 17.14
C SER A 47 3.20 -6.55 16.06
N ALA A 48 3.16 -7.82 15.66
CA ALA A 48 2.14 -8.33 14.72
C ALA A 48 0.69 -8.02 15.16
N VAL A 49 0.40 -8.06 16.46
CA VAL A 49 -0.96 -7.77 16.98
C VAL A 49 -1.31 -6.30 16.79
N ASP A 50 -0.35 -5.40 17.05
CA ASP A 50 -0.55 -3.97 16.85
C ASP A 50 -0.76 -3.65 15.37
N LEU A 51 -0.03 -4.34 14.49
CA LEU A 51 -0.17 -4.20 13.03
C LEU A 51 -1.55 -4.65 12.53
N VAL A 52 -2.09 -5.75 13.08
CA VAL A 52 -3.48 -6.17 12.80
C VAL A 52 -4.46 -5.12 13.29
N GLY A 53 -4.29 -4.60 14.51
CA GLY A 53 -5.16 -3.55 15.07
C GLY A 53 -5.13 -2.25 14.26
N ILE A 54 -3.95 -1.84 13.78
CA ILE A 54 -3.77 -0.67 12.91
C ILE A 54 -4.43 -0.93 11.56
N GLY A 55 -4.16 -2.08 10.92
CA GLY A 55 -4.70 -2.42 9.61
C GLY A 55 -6.23 -2.53 9.62
N VAL A 56 -6.79 -3.26 10.58
CA VAL A 56 -8.25 -3.38 10.75
C VAL A 56 -8.87 -2.03 11.09
N GLY A 57 -8.25 -1.24 11.96
CA GLY A 57 -8.75 0.10 12.34
C GLY A 57 -8.71 1.12 11.21
N ALA A 58 -7.69 1.06 10.35
CA ALA A 58 -7.60 1.93 9.18
C ALA A 58 -8.62 1.53 8.11
N THR A 59 -8.85 0.22 7.95
CA THR A 59 -9.75 -0.34 6.92
C THR A 59 -11.23 -0.19 7.32
N ILE A 60 -11.59 -0.49 8.57
CA ILE A 60 -12.96 -0.36 9.08
C ILE A 60 -13.32 1.11 9.27
N GLY A 61 -14.10 1.65 8.35
CA GLY A 61 -14.52 3.06 8.36
C GLY A 61 -15.78 3.33 7.54
N ALA A 62 -15.75 4.39 6.73
CA ALA A 62 -16.93 4.86 6.00
C ALA A 62 -17.44 3.86 4.95
N GLY A 63 -16.57 3.01 4.41
CA GLY A 63 -16.97 2.03 3.40
C GLY A 63 -18.05 1.06 3.90
N VAL A 64 -17.87 0.48 5.09
CA VAL A 64 -18.83 -0.48 5.65
C VAL A 64 -20.04 0.20 6.31
N TYR A 65 -19.85 1.32 7.01
CA TYR A 65 -20.93 1.95 7.76
C TYR A 65 -21.88 2.77 6.89
N ILE A 66 -21.41 3.31 5.76
CA ILE A 66 -22.16 4.26 4.92
C ILE A 66 -22.29 3.72 3.50
N LEU A 67 -21.16 3.41 2.87
CA LEU A 67 -21.12 3.09 1.44
C LEU A 67 -21.90 1.81 1.10
N ILE A 68 -21.98 0.84 2.02
CA ILE A 68 -22.86 -0.33 1.92
C ILE A 68 -24.32 0.06 1.62
N GLY A 69 -24.84 1.08 2.29
CA GLY A 69 -26.22 1.54 2.11
C GLY A 69 -26.44 2.19 0.75
N THR A 70 -25.57 3.13 0.40
CA THR A 70 -25.63 3.84 -0.89
C THR A 70 -25.48 2.87 -2.06
N VAL A 71 -24.49 1.96 -2.02
CA VAL A 71 -24.24 0.99 -3.10
C VAL A 71 -25.33 -0.08 -3.17
N ALA A 72 -25.84 -0.57 -2.03
CA ALA A 72 -26.99 -1.48 -2.03
C ALA A 72 -28.20 -0.82 -2.70
N ARG A 73 -28.50 0.43 -2.33
CA ARG A 73 -29.69 1.15 -2.81
C ARG A 73 -29.62 1.54 -4.28
N GLU A 74 -28.45 1.95 -4.77
CA GLU A 74 -28.35 2.61 -6.08
C GLU A 74 -27.74 1.75 -7.18
N GLN A 75 -26.95 0.72 -6.83
CA GLN A 75 -26.05 0.07 -7.80
C GLN A 75 -26.09 -1.45 -7.79
N ALA A 76 -26.03 -2.10 -6.62
CA ALA A 76 -25.84 -3.55 -6.52
C ALA A 76 -27.10 -4.29 -6.04
N GLY A 77 -27.92 -3.69 -5.19
CA GLY A 77 -29.02 -4.39 -4.54
C GLY A 77 -28.54 -5.60 -3.70
N PRO A 78 -29.29 -6.72 -3.73
CA PRO A 78 -28.89 -7.99 -3.08
C PRO A 78 -27.53 -8.54 -3.52
N ALA A 79 -27.07 -8.20 -4.74
CA ALA A 79 -25.76 -8.61 -5.26
C ALA A 79 -24.58 -7.86 -4.62
N LEU A 80 -24.81 -7.00 -3.62
CA LEU A 80 -23.75 -6.30 -2.89
C LEU A 80 -22.73 -7.26 -2.27
N VAL A 81 -23.16 -8.40 -1.74
CA VAL A 81 -22.25 -9.39 -1.11
C VAL A 81 -21.25 -9.91 -2.14
N ILE A 82 -21.71 -10.20 -3.37
CA ILE A 82 -20.83 -10.62 -4.46
C ILE A 82 -19.90 -9.48 -4.89
N SER A 83 -20.41 -8.24 -4.91
CA SER A 83 -19.63 -7.05 -5.23
C SER A 83 -18.47 -6.86 -4.24
N LEU A 84 -18.74 -7.02 -2.94
CA LEU A 84 -17.72 -7.01 -1.89
C LEU A 84 -16.73 -8.17 -2.01
N LEU A 85 -17.19 -9.38 -2.36
CA LEU A 85 -16.30 -10.52 -2.58
C LEU A 85 -15.30 -10.24 -3.72
N ILE A 86 -15.77 -9.70 -4.85
CA ILE A 86 -14.91 -9.34 -5.99
C ILE A 86 -13.88 -8.27 -5.59
N ALA A 87 -14.32 -7.22 -4.90
CA ALA A 87 -13.44 -6.17 -4.40
C ALA A 87 -12.41 -6.72 -3.39
N GLY A 88 -12.84 -7.62 -2.49
CA GLY A 88 -11.99 -8.26 -1.49
C GLY A 88 -10.94 -9.18 -2.10
N ILE A 89 -11.27 -9.91 -3.18
CA ILE A 89 -10.28 -10.71 -3.93
C ILE A 89 -9.24 -9.81 -4.58
N ALA A 90 -9.66 -8.71 -5.22
CA ALA A 90 -8.73 -7.74 -5.83
C ALA A 90 -7.81 -7.08 -4.79
N ALA A 91 -8.37 -6.70 -3.63
CA ALA A 91 -7.60 -6.20 -2.51
C ALA A 91 -6.66 -7.28 -1.94
N GLY A 92 -7.08 -8.53 -1.86
CA GLY A 92 -6.29 -9.67 -1.39
C GLY A 92 -5.05 -9.92 -2.23
N LEU A 93 -5.22 -9.96 -3.56
CA LEU A 93 -4.09 -10.08 -4.50
C LEU A 93 -3.12 -8.90 -4.36
N SER A 94 -3.64 -7.69 -4.18
CA SER A 94 -2.82 -6.49 -3.97
C SER A 94 -2.07 -6.58 -2.64
N ALA A 95 -2.73 -6.98 -1.56
CA ALA A 95 -2.15 -7.15 -0.24
C ALA A 95 -1.01 -8.18 -0.21
N PHE A 96 -1.10 -9.26 -0.99
CA PHE A 96 0.02 -10.18 -1.14
C PHE A 96 1.23 -9.54 -1.84
N CYS A 97 1.00 -8.69 -2.86
CA CYS A 97 2.07 -7.93 -3.50
C CYS A 97 2.73 -6.95 -2.52
N TYR A 98 1.93 -6.23 -1.73
CA TYR A 98 2.42 -5.34 -0.68
C TYR A 98 3.19 -6.10 0.40
N ALA A 99 2.70 -7.25 0.84
CA ALA A 99 3.37 -8.10 1.81
C ALA A 99 4.74 -8.54 1.33
N GLU A 100 4.86 -8.98 0.07
CA GLU A 100 6.14 -9.40 -0.52
C GLU A 100 7.15 -8.24 -0.58
N LEU A 101 6.73 -7.05 -1.04
CA LEU A 101 7.62 -5.89 -1.11
C LEU A 101 7.99 -5.33 0.26
N ALA A 102 7.05 -5.33 1.22
CA ALA A 102 7.29 -4.89 2.59
C ALA A 102 8.32 -5.79 3.29
N CYS A 103 8.34 -7.09 3.00
CA CYS A 103 9.37 -8.00 3.50
C CYS A 103 10.75 -7.75 2.88
N ARG A 104 10.79 -7.49 1.56
CA ARG A 104 12.05 -7.29 0.83
C ARG A 104 12.70 -5.93 1.10
N CYS A 105 11.89 -4.89 1.19
CA CYS A 105 12.33 -3.49 1.32
C CYS A 105 11.57 -2.78 2.45
N PRO A 106 11.83 -3.11 3.73
CA PRO A 106 11.10 -2.53 4.85
C PRO A 106 11.45 -1.04 5.01
N SER A 107 10.59 -0.16 4.48
CA SER A 107 10.71 1.29 4.57
C SER A 107 9.34 1.94 4.79
N ALA A 108 9.31 3.08 5.48
CA ALA A 108 8.09 3.83 5.76
C ALA A 108 7.45 4.49 4.52
N GLY A 109 8.11 4.47 3.35
CA GLY A 109 7.61 5.11 2.12
C GLY A 109 6.60 4.31 1.30
N SER A 110 6.20 3.10 1.75
CA SER A 110 5.18 2.24 1.10
C SER A 110 5.33 2.16 -0.43
N ALA A 111 4.23 2.25 -1.20
CA ALA A 111 4.20 2.09 -2.66
C ALA A 111 5.11 3.07 -3.41
N TYR A 112 5.29 4.30 -2.91
CA TYR A 112 6.23 5.27 -3.48
C TYR A 112 7.65 4.70 -3.47
N HIS A 113 8.10 4.18 -2.32
CA HIS A 113 9.46 3.66 -2.18
C HIS A 113 9.67 2.41 -3.04
N TYR A 114 8.70 1.51 -3.07
CA TYR A 114 8.76 0.31 -3.90
C TYR A 114 8.87 0.65 -5.39
N THR A 115 8.07 1.61 -5.85
CA THR A 115 8.08 2.09 -7.24
C THR A 115 9.40 2.76 -7.59
N TYR A 116 9.97 3.52 -6.66
CA TYR A 116 11.24 4.22 -6.86
C TYR A 116 12.41 3.24 -7.04
N ILE A 117 12.41 2.13 -6.29
CA ILE A 117 13.43 1.08 -6.42
C ILE A 117 13.27 0.31 -7.74
N CYS A 118 12.03 -0.04 -8.12
CA CYS A 118 11.77 -0.95 -9.23
C CYS A 118 11.71 -0.27 -10.59
N ILE A 119 10.98 0.84 -10.68
CA ILE A 119 10.63 1.49 -11.94
C ILE A 119 11.57 2.67 -12.19
N GLY A 120 11.57 3.64 -11.26
CA GLY A 120 12.38 4.85 -11.33
C GLY A 120 11.65 6.08 -10.78
N GLU A 121 12.39 7.19 -10.72
CA GLU A 121 12.00 8.45 -10.10
C GLU A 121 10.70 9.05 -10.64
N GLY A 122 10.49 9.10 -11.96
CA GLY A 122 9.33 9.75 -12.56
C GLY A 122 8.01 9.06 -12.23
N VAL A 123 7.96 7.73 -12.34
CA VAL A 123 6.76 6.95 -11.98
C VAL A 123 6.57 6.96 -10.46
N ALA A 124 7.66 6.91 -9.69
CA ALA A 124 7.58 7.05 -8.25
C ALA A 124 7.00 8.40 -7.82
N TRP A 125 7.41 9.51 -8.46
CA TRP A 125 6.85 10.84 -8.19
C TRP A 125 5.33 10.89 -8.43
N LEU A 126 4.85 10.31 -9.54
CA LEU A 126 3.42 10.20 -9.83
C LEU A 126 2.68 9.35 -8.78
N VAL A 127 3.23 8.19 -8.41
CA VAL A 127 2.65 7.33 -7.36
C VAL A 127 2.65 8.02 -6.00
N GLY A 128 3.71 8.77 -5.68
CA GLY A 128 3.81 9.55 -4.46
C GLY A 128 2.70 10.59 -4.33
N TRP A 129 2.46 11.38 -5.40
CA TRP A 129 1.33 12.31 -5.44
C TRP A 129 -0.02 11.59 -5.41
N SER A 130 -0.15 10.45 -6.08
CA SER A 130 -1.35 9.61 -6.01
C SER A 130 -1.66 9.20 -4.57
N LEU A 131 -0.67 8.70 -3.83
CA LEU A 131 -0.82 8.32 -2.41
C LEU A 131 -1.18 9.53 -1.53
N ILE A 132 -0.54 10.68 -1.75
CA ILE A 132 -0.85 11.91 -1.01
C ILE A 132 -2.31 12.31 -1.20
N LEU A 133 -2.78 12.31 -2.44
CA LEU A 133 -4.17 12.65 -2.78
C LEU A 133 -5.13 11.59 -2.24
N GLU A 134 -4.81 10.31 -2.38
CA GLU A 134 -5.56 9.19 -1.84
C GLU A 134 -5.80 9.35 -0.33
N TYR A 135 -4.76 9.56 0.47
CA TYR A 135 -4.91 9.74 1.91
C TYR A 135 -5.70 11.01 2.27
N THR A 136 -5.52 12.11 1.51
CA THR A 136 -6.27 13.35 1.74
C THR A 136 -7.76 13.19 1.43
N ILE A 137 -8.09 12.67 0.26
CA ILE A 137 -9.46 12.49 -0.22
C ILE A 137 -10.14 11.40 0.63
N GLY A 138 -9.41 10.35 1.00
CA GLY A 138 -9.87 9.29 1.91
C GLY A 138 -10.22 9.82 3.29
N ALA A 139 -9.33 10.61 3.92
CA ALA A 139 -9.62 11.28 5.18
C ALA A 139 -10.86 12.18 5.08
N SER A 140 -11.00 12.89 3.96
CA SER A 140 -12.16 13.76 3.69
C SER A 140 -13.46 12.97 3.59
N ALA A 141 -13.45 11.83 2.87
CA ALA A 141 -14.60 10.94 2.71
C ALA A 141 -15.05 10.35 4.04
N VAL A 142 -14.09 9.89 4.86
CA VAL A 142 -14.35 9.32 6.18
C VAL A 142 -14.93 10.38 7.12
N ALA A 143 -14.38 11.59 7.13
CA ALA A 143 -14.85 12.67 8.00
C ALA A 143 -16.30 13.08 7.70
N ARG A 144 -16.69 13.18 6.42
CA ARG A 144 -18.08 13.47 6.04
C ARG A 144 -19.07 12.39 6.43
N GLY A 145 -18.57 11.16 6.59
CA GLY A 145 -19.34 10.06 7.11
C GLY A 145 -19.68 10.17 8.59
N ILE A 146 -18.94 10.97 9.37
CA ILE A 146 -19.15 11.09 10.81
C ILE A 146 -20.41 11.90 11.10
N THR A 147 -20.68 12.95 10.34
CA THR A 147 -21.75 13.91 10.62
C THR A 147 -23.14 13.27 10.76
N PRO A 148 -23.62 12.39 9.86
CA PRO A 148 -24.93 11.73 10.01
C PRO A 148 -25.00 10.80 11.21
N ASN A 149 -23.91 10.06 11.48
CA ASN A 149 -23.84 9.14 12.61
C ASN A 149 -23.83 9.90 13.95
N LEU A 150 -23.20 11.07 13.98
CA LEU A 150 -23.18 11.97 15.13
C LEU A 150 -24.55 12.64 15.35
N ALA A 151 -25.24 13.05 14.28
CA ALA A 151 -26.59 13.59 14.36
C ALA A 151 -27.58 12.58 14.95
N LEU A 152 -27.52 11.32 14.53
CA LEU A 152 -28.33 10.25 15.13
C LEU A 152 -27.98 9.99 16.59
N PHE A 153 -26.70 10.09 16.96
CA PHE A 153 -26.27 9.92 18.35
C PHE A 153 -26.86 10.98 19.30
N PHE A 154 -26.98 12.23 18.84
CA PHE A 154 -27.59 13.34 19.59
C PHE A 154 -29.13 13.37 19.51
N GLY A 155 -29.77 12.35 18.94
CA GLY A 155 -31.23 12.22 18.91
C GLY A 155 -31.91 12.88 17.70
N GLY A 156 -31.17 13.14 16.62
CA GLY A 156 -31.71 13.62 15.34
C GLY A 156 -30.97 14.83 14.79
N GLU A 157 -31.22 15.14 13.51
CA GLU A 157 -30.58 16.24 12.76
C GLU A 157 -30.83 17.62 13.42
N ASP A 158 -31.97 17.77 14.10
CA ASP A 158 -32.40 19.00 14.77
C ASP A 158 -31.69 19.29 16.11
N ASN A 159 -31.05 18.29 16.72
CA ASN A 159 -30.36 18.44 18.02
C ASN A 159 -28.87 18.76 17.88
N LEU A 160 -28.34 18.78 16.66
CA LEU A 160 -26.96 19.22 16.41
C LEU A 160 -26.90 20.77 16.50
N PRO A 161 -25.86 21.37 17.11
CA PRO A 161 -25.71 22.82 17.08
C PRO A 161 -25.74 23.32 15.64
N SER A 162 -26.51 24.37 15.35
CA SER A 162 -26.69 24.90 14.00
C SER A 162 -25.39 25.29 13.30
N PHE A 163 -24.30 25.52 14.04
CA PHE A 163 -22.97 25.78 13.48
C PHE A 163 -22.24 24.51 12.96
N LEU A 164 -22.64 23.31 13.41
CA LEU A 164 -22.05 22.02 12.99
C LEU A 164 -22.95 21.24 12.02
N ALA A 165 -24.23 21.59 11.90
CA ALA A 165 -25.14 20.93 10.97
C ALA A 165 -24.73 21.14 9.50
N ARG A 166 -25.10 20.19 8.63
CA ARG A 166 -24.92 20.34 7.18
C ARG A 166 -25.79 21.50 6.70
N HIS A 167 -25.18 22.43 5.95
CA HIS A 167 -25.91 23.52 5.31
C HIS A 167 -25.92 23.30 3.82
N THR A 168 -27.08 23.38 3.20
CA THR A 168 -27.19 23.47 1.74
C THR A 168 -27.11 24.94 1.36
N LEU A 169 -26.07 25.34 0.61
CA LEU A 169 -25.98 26.71 0.12
C LEU A 169 -26.95 26.88 -1.06
N PRO A 170 -28.02 27.69 -0.93
CA PRO A 170 -28.96 27.91 -2.01
C PRO A 170 -28.27 28.70 -3.13
N GLY A 171 -28.10 28.06 -4.31
CA GLY A 171 -27.49 28.66 -5.51
C GLY A 171 -26.37 27.84 -6.15
N LEU A 172 -25.74 26.92 -5.41
CA LEU A 172 -24.67 26.03 -5.93
C LEU A 172 -25.00 24.53 -5.81
N GLU A 173 -26.09 24.15 -5.13
CA GLU A 173 -26.44 22.75 -4.80
C GLU A 173 -25.33 21.97 -4.04
N ILE A 174 -24.36 22.67 -3.47
CA ILE A 174 -23.28 22.06 -2.68
C ILE A 174 -23.71 21.94 -1.21
N VAL A 175 -23.68 20.71 -0.68
CA VAL A 175 -23.90 20.40 0.74
C VAL A 175 -22.60 20.64 1.50
N VAL A 176 -22.53 21.75 2.23
CA VAL A 176 -21.35 22.07 3.05
C VAL A 176 -21.44 21.46 4.45
N ASP A 177 -20.34 20.84 4.90
CA ASP A 177 -20.26 20.13 6.17
C ASP A 177 -19.16 20.73 7.08
N PRO A 178 -19.50 21.70 7.96
CA PRO A 178 -18.54 22.30 8.88
C PRO A 178 -18.08 21.34 9.99
N CYS A 179 -18.90 20.35 10.36
CA CYS A 179 -18.52 19.34 11.36
C CYS A 179 -17.38 18.45 10.86
N ALA A 180 -17.46 18.00 9.61
CA ALA A 180 -16.41 17.19 9.00
C ALA A 180 -15.06 17.94 8.96
N ALA A 181 -15.07 19.22 8.58
CA ALA A 181 -13.87 20.06 8.57
C ALA A 181 -13.28 20.25 9.98
N ALA A 182 -14.13 20.52 10.98
CA ALA A 182 -13.68 20.67 12.37
C ALA A 182 -13.07 19.37 12.93
N LEU A 183 -13.66 18.21 12.61
CA LEU A 183 -13.15 16.90 13.00
C LEU A 183 -11.78 16.60 12.39
N ILE A 184 -11.58 16.91 11.10
CA ILE A 184 -10.26 16.74 10.46
C ILE A 184 -9.22 17.61 11.16
N LEU A 185 -9.53 18.87 11.45
CA LEU A 185 -8.61 19.77 12.17
C LEU A 185 -8.30 19.26 13.58
N LEU A 186 -9.30 18.72 14.27
CA LEU A 186 -9.14 18.10 15.60
C LEU A 186 -8.21 16.88 15.54
N VAL A 187 -8.41 15.98 14.58
CA VAL A 187 -7.54 14.79 14.39
C VAL A 187 -6.13 15.21 13.97
N THR A 188 -6.02 16.22 13.10
CA THR A 188 -4.74 16.81 12.70
C THR A 188 -3.99 17.36 13.92
N LEU A 189 -4.68 18.06 14.81
CA LEU A 189 -4.10 18.56 16.08
C LEU A 189 -3.69 17.40 17.00
N LEU A 190 -4.50 16.35 17.10
CA LEU A 190 -4.18 15.16 17.89
C LEU A 190 -2.91 14.47 17.38
N LEU A 191 -2.78 14.31 16.05
CA LEU A 191 -1.58 13.77 15.41
C LEU A 191 -0.35 14.65 15.64
N CYS A 192 -0.53 15.97 15.76
CA CYS A 192 0.55 16.89 16.11
C CYS A 192 1.07 16.69 17.55
N LEU A 193 0.26 16.15 18.48
CA LEU A 193 0.65 15.95 19.88
C LEU A 193 1.49 14.67 20.10
N GLY A 194 1.43 13.69 19.20
CA GLY A 194 2.37 12.57 19.19
C GLY A 194 1.79 11.21 18.74
N ILE A 195 2.60 10.45 17.98
CA ILE A 195 2.23 9.13 17.42
C ILE A 195 2.15 8.02 18.48
N LYS A 196 2.90 8.12 19.58
CA LYS A 196 3.06 7.01 20.53
C LYS A 196 1.77 6.64 21.26
N GLU A 197 0.98 7.64 21.67
CA GLU A 197 -0.35 7.43 22.26
C GLU A 197 -1.41 7.11 21.18
N SER A 198 -1.16 7.51 19.94
CA SER A 198 -2.10 7.28 18.81
C SER A 198 -2.25 5.80 18.47
N SER A 199 -1.16 5.03 18.50
CA SER A 199 -1.18 3.59 18.15
C SER A 199 -1.96 2.75 19.16
N THR A 200 -1.80 3.02 20.46
CA THR A 200 -2.53 2.30 21.52
C THR A 200 -4.01 2.66 21.50
N ALA A 201 -4.34 3.95 21.34
CA ALA A 201 -5.71 4.41 21.18
C ALA A 201 -6.39 3.76 19.97
N GLN A 202 -5.69 3.69 18.83
CA GLN A 202 -6.21 3.04 17.63
C GLN A 202 -6.51 1.56 17.85
N SER A 203 -5.61 0.80 18.49
CA SER A 203 -5.83 -0.63 18.78
C SER A 203 -7.06 -0.88 19.68
N ILE A 204 -7.24 -0.04 20.71
CA ILE A 204 -8.41 -0.11 21.60
C ILE A 204 -9.69 0.17 20.81
N VAL A 205 -9.71 1.25 20.02
CA VAL A 205 -10.88 1.63 19.23
C VAL A 205 -11.23 0.55 18.20
N THR A 206 -10.24 -0.01 17.50
CA THR A 206 -10.44 -1.13 16.57
C THR A 206 -11.08 -2.33 17.26
N THR A 207 -10.62 -2.68 18.46
CA THR A 207 -11.16 -3.81 19.21
C THR A 207 -12.64 -3.61 19.53
N VAL A 208 -13.02 -2.41 19.98
CA VAL A 208 -14.42 -2.03 20.22
C VAL A 208 -15.24 -2.13 18.93
N ASN A 209 -14.73 -1.63 17.81
CA ASN A 209 -15.44 -1.65 16.53
C ASN A 209 -15.68 -3.07 16.01
N VAL A 210 -14.69 -3.97 16.15
CA VAL A 210 -14.85 -5.38 15.81
C VAL A 210 -15.95 -6.02 16.67
N CYS A 211 -16.01 -5.71 17.97
CA CYS A 211 -17.11 -6.16 18.83
C CYS A 211 -18.48 -5.64 18.37
N VAL A 212 -18.58 -4.37 17.97
CA VAL A 212 -19.83 -3.80 17.43
C VAL A 212 -20.23 -4.47 16.12
N MET A 213 -19.29 -4.79 15.23
CA MET A 213 -19.58 -5.54 14.01
C MET A 213 -20.10 -6.95 14.30
N LEU A 214 -19.48 -7.66 15.24
CA LEU A 214 -19.99 -8.96 15.68
C LEU A 214 -21.40 -8.85 16.25
N PHE A 215 -21.69 -7.78 17.00
CA PHE A 215 -23.04 -7.50 17.47
C PHE A 215 -24.03 -7.27 16.32
N ILE A 216 -23.66 -6.51 15.29
CA ILE A 216 -24.49 -6.30 14.09
C ILE A 216 -24.77 -7.63 13.37
N ILE A 217 -23.75 -8.47 13.22
CA ILE A 217 -23.86 -9.76 12.53
C ILE A 217 -24.78 -10.72 13.32
N LEU A 218 -24.55 -10.86 14.62
CA LEU A 218 -25.33 -11.79 15.46
C LEU A 218 -26.75 -11.28 15.71
N GLY A 219 -26.90 -10.01 16.07
CA GLY A 219 -28.19 -9.38 16.34
C GLY A 219 -29.04 -9.26 15.07
N GLY A 220 -28.43 -8.82 13.97
CA GLY A 220 -29.11 -8.72 12.69
C GLY A 220 -29.41 -10.10 12.09
N GLY A 221 -28.51 -11.08 12.26
CA GLY A 221 -28.77 -12.47 11.88
C GLY A 221 -29.97 -13.06 12.64
N TYR A 222 -30.06 -12.84 13.96
CA TYR A 222 -31.20 -13.25 14.77
C TYR A 222 -32.52 -12.62 14.29
N LEU A 223 -32.51 -11.32 13.96
CA LEU A 223 -33.67 -10.66 13.36
C LEU A 223 -34.01 -11.20 11.98
N GLY A 224 -33.02 -11.51 11.15
CA GLY A 224 -33.19 -12.08 9.82
C GLY A 224 -33.90 -13.43 9.89
N PHE A 225 -33.46 -14.32 10.78
CA PHE A 225 -34.12 -15.61 11.01
C PHE A 225 -35.56 -15.48 11.53
N LYS A 226 -35.84 -14.46 12.35
CA LYS A 226 -37.19 -14.21 12.87
C LYS A 226 -38.14 -13.62 11.81
N SER A 227 -37.60 -12.78 10.92
CA SER A 227 -38.39 -12.06 9.91
C SER A 227 -38.46 -12.75 8.56
N GLY A 228 -37.70 -13.83 8.35
CA GLY A 228 -37.69 -14.58 7.09
C GLY A 228 -36.83 -13.94 5.99
N TRP A 229 -35.95 -13.00 6.33
CA TRP A 229 -35.08 -12.31 5.36
C TRP A 229 -35.84 -11.57 4.24
N VAL A 230 -36.73 -10.66 4.63
CA VAL A 230 -37.61 -9.87 3.74
C VAL A 230 -36.87 -9.21 2.57
N GLY A 231 -35.61 -8.79 2.78
CA GLY A 231 -34.79 -8.17 1.74
C GLY A 231 -34.36 -9.11 0.60
N TYR A 232 -34.42 -10.44 0.80
CA TYR A 232 -34.16 -11.44 -0.24
C TYR A 232 -35.44 -12.02 -0.87
N GLU A 233 -36.61 -11.86 -0.25
CA GLU A 233 -37.90 -12.41 -0.73
C GLU A 233 -38.55 -11.58 -1.86
N LEU A 234 -37.83 -10.61 -2.42
CA LEU A 234 -38.36 -9.77 -3.48
C LEU A 234 -38.60 -10.51 -4.80
N SER A 235 -39.71 -10.17 -5.47
CA SER A 235 -40.08 -10.68 -6.80
C SER A 235 -39.08 -10.26 -7.90
N THR A 236 -38.29 -9.21 -7.66
CA THR A 236 -37.15 -8.83 -8.49
C THR A 236 -35.97 -9.77 -8.25
N ARG A 237 -35.41 -10.35 -9.32
CA ARG A 237 -34.22 -11.21 -9.31
C ARG A 237 -33.08 -10.61 -8.45
N TYR A 238 -32.21 -11.47 -7.92
CA TYR A 238 -31.02 -11.12 -7.10
C TYR A 238 -30.11 -10.03 -7.71
N PHE A 239 -30.19 -9.78 -9.02
CA PHE A 239 -29.47 -8.74 -9.76
C PHE A 239 -30.44 -7.66 -10.30
N PRO A 240 -30.97 -6.74 -9.47
CA PRO A 240 -31.91 -5.72 -9.93
C PRO A 240 -31.28 -4.76 -10.96
N TYR A 241 -30.00 -4.43 -10.78
CA TYR A 241 -29.21 -3.57 -11.68
C TYR A 241 -28.38 -4.37 -12.71
N GLY A 242 -28.62 -5.68 -12.80
CA GLY A 242 -27.85 -6.58 -13.64
C GLY A 242 -26.37 -6.74 -13.22
N VAL A 243 -25.60 -7.42 -14.06
CA VAL A 243 -24.18 -7.71 -13.81
C VAL A 243 -23.32 -6.45 -13.85
N ASN A 244 -23.69 -5.46 -14.67
CA ASN A 244 -22.97 -4.17 -14.74
C ASN A 244 -23.10 -3.38 -13.44
N GLY A 245 -24.28 -3.38 -12.80
CA GLY A 245 -24.49 -2.76 -11.50
C GLY A 245 -23.63 -3.40 -10.40
N MET A 246 -23.50 -4.73 -10.42
CA MET A 246 -22.62 -5.47 -9.52
C MET A 246 -21.14 -5.06 -9.69
N PHE A 247 -20.62 -4.99 -10.92
CA PHE A 247 -19.23 -4.56 -11.14
C PHE A 247 -19.00 -3.09 -10.79
N THR A 248 -19.97 -2.22 -11.07
CA THR A 248 -19.92 -0.80 -10.68
C THR A 248 -19.90 -0.67 -9.15
N GLY A 249 -20.77 -1.41 -8.46
CA GLY A 249 -20.79 -1.48 -7.01
C GLY A 249 -19.48 -1.99 -6.44
N SER A 250 -18.88 -3.02 -7.05
CA SER A 250 -17.55 -3.56 -6.67
C SER A 250 -16.45 -2.49 -6.70
N ALA A 251 -16.40 -1.68 -7.76
CA ALA A 251 -15.43 -0.59 -7.88
C ALA A 251 -15.59 0.49 -6.79
N ILE A 252 -16.84 0.76 -6.38
CA ILE A 252 -17.12 1.74 -5.33
C ILE A 252 -16.83 1.16 -3.94
N VAL A 253 -17.29 -0.06 -3.62
CA VAL A 253 -17.01 -0.71 -2.33
C VAL A 253 -15.57 -1.17 -2.17
N PHE A 254 -14.76 -1.13 -3.23
CA PHE A 254 -13.30 -1.25 -3.12
C PHE A 254 -12.73 -0.24 -2.11
N PHE A 255 -13.36 0.93 -2.00
CA PHE A 255 -13.04 1.93 -0.98
C PHE A 255 -13.03 1.34 0.45
N SER A 256 -13.93 0.40 0.75
CA SER A 256 -14.00 -0.25 2.08
C SER A 256 -12.74 -1.04 2.43
N TYR A 257 -12.00 -1.51 1.43
CA TYR A 257 -10.80 -2.34 1.61
C TYR A 257 -9.50 -1.51 1.66
N ILE A 258 -9.58 -0.20 1.49
CA ILE A 258 -8.44 0.70 1.58
C ILE A 258 -8.05 0.86 3.06
N GLY A 259 -6.75 0.85 3.36
CA GLY A 259 -6.24 1.03 4.72
C GLY A 259 -5.27 -0.07 5.18
N PHE A 260 -5.27 -1.25 4.56
CA PHE A 260 -4.27 -2.28 4.89
C PHE A 260 -2.84 -1.84 4.53
N ASP A 261 -2.70 -0.96 3.54
CA ASP A 261 -1.45 -0.38 3.08
C ASP A 261 -0.85 0.59 4.12
N SER A 262 -1.67 1.18 4.99
CA SER A 262 -1.20 1.99 6.12
C SER A 262 -0.25 1.23 7.05
N VAL A 263 -0.42 -0.09 7.16
CA VAL A 263 0.44 -1.01 7.92
C VAL A 263 1.86 -0.98 7.36
N THR A 264 2.02 -0.93 6.04
CA THR A 264 3.36 -0.89 5.40
C THR A 264 4.11 0.40 5.70
N SER A 265 3.40 1.51 5.91
CA SER A 265 3.99 2.80 6.30
C SER A 265 4.53 2.81 7.73
N THR A 266 4.24 1.78 8.53
CA THR A 266 4.80 1.57 9.88
C THR A 266 6.01 0.63 9.90
N ALA A 267 6.50 0.16 8.75
CA ALA A 267 7.57 -0.84 8.67
C ALA A 267 8.83 -0.51 9.50
N GLU A 268 9.21 0.76 9.62
CA GLU A 268 10.38 1.21 10.39
C GLU A 268 10.18 1.13 11.93
N GLU A 269 8.93 1.04 12.39
CA GLU A 269 8.55 0.97 13.80
C GLU A 269 8.27 -0.48 14.27
N VAL A 270 8.33 -1.46 13.36
CA VAL A 270 8.08 -2.88 13.64
C VAL A 270 9.35 -3.58 14.16
N LYS A 271 9.18 -4.45 15.15
CA LYS A 271 10.30 -5.25 15.70
C LYS A 271 10.90 -6.19 14.66
N ASN A 272 10.07 -7.01 14.01
CA ASN A 272 10.47 -7.96 12.97
C ASN A 272 9.68 -7.72 11.68
N PRO A 273 10.03 -6.71 10.87
CA PRO A 273 9.23 -6.31 9.70
C PRO A 273 9.04 -7.45 8.68
N GLN A 274 10.06 -8.29 8.47
CA GLN A 274 10.04 -9.40 7.50
C GLN A 274 8.97 -10.47 7.79
N ARG A 275 8.53 -10.60 9.04
CA ARG A 275 7.53 -11.60 9.44
C ARG A 275 6.23 -10.94 9.89
N ASP A 276 6.32 -9.87 10.66
CA ASP A 276 5.15 -9.28 11.31
C ASP A 276 4.32 -8.45 10.33
N LEU A 277 4.94 -7.77 9.34
CA LEU A 277 4.22 -7.03 8.30
C LEU A 277 3.33 -7.92 7.42
N PRO A 278 3.83 -9.01 6.79
CA PRO A 278 3.00 -9.83 5.91
C PRO A 278 1.85 -10.50 6.68
N ILE A 279 2.11 -10.94 7.91
CA ILE A 279 1.09 -11.51 8.80
C ILE A 279 0.04 -10.46 9.15
N GLY A 280 0.47 -9.24 9.52
CA GLY A 280 -0.42 -8.13 9.87
C GLY A 280 -1.35 -7.74 8.73
N ILE A 281 -0.79 -7.54 7.53
CA ILE A 281 -1.53 -7.18 6.32
C ILE A 281 -2.55 -8.27 5.95
N SER A 282 -2.11 -9.53 5.88
CA SER A 282 -2.95 -10.64 5.44
C SER A 282 -4.08 -10.94 6.43
N ILE A 283 -3.80 -10.93 7.74
CA ILE A 283 -4.81 -11.17 8.77
C ILE A 283 -5.80 -10.01 8.82
N ALA A 284 -5.33 -8.76 8.80
CA ALA A 284 -6.20 -7.59 8.85
C ALA A 284 -7.20 -7.59 7.68
N LEU A 285 -6.72 -7.82 6.46
CA LEU A 285 -7.57 -7.83 5.28
C LEU A 285 -8.58 -8.99 5.29
N THR A 286 -8.15 -10.18 5.73
CA THR A 286 -9.03 -11.36 5.82
C THR A 286 -10.17 -11.12 6.82
N ILE A 287 -9.84 -10.57 7.99
CA ILE A 287 -10.83 -10.21 9.01
C ILE A 287 -11.83 -9.19 8.44
N CYS A 288 -11.35 -8.11 7.82
CA CYS A 288 -12.21 -7.08 7.24
C CYS A 288 -13.11 -7.65 6.15
N CYS A 289 -12.58 -8.50 5.26
CA CYS A 289 -13.35 -9.12 4.19
C CYS A 289 -14.52 -9.96 4.72
N ILE A 290 -14.25 -10.82 5.71
CA ILE A 290 -15.30 -11.66 6.31
C ILE A 290 -16.35 -10.78 7.00
N LEU A 291 -15.92 -9.82 7.82
CA LEU A 291 -16.84 -8.93 8.54
C LEU A 291 -17.72 -8.12 7.57
N TYR A 292 -17.15 -7.57 6.50
CA TYR A 292 -17.91 -6.78 5.53
C TYR A 292 -18.94 -7.59 4.77
N MET A 293 -18.58 -8.79 4.31
CA MET A 293 -19.53 -9.66 3.63
C MET A 293 -20.68 -10.07 4.54
N LEU A 294 -20.39 -10.39 5.81
CA LEU A 294 -21.42 -10.76 6.78
C LEU A 294 -22.32 -9.59 7.13
N VAL A 295 -21.77 -8.40 7.38
CA VAL A 295 -22.55 -7.18 7.64
C VAL A 295 -23.43 -6.85 6.44
N ALA A 296 -22.89 -6.85 5.21
CA ALA A 296 -23.66 -6.59 4.01
C ALA A 296 -24.78 -7.62 3.80
N ALA A 297 -24.49 -8.90 3.98
CA ALA A 297 -25.47 -9.98 3.83
C ALA A 297 -26.62 -9.84 4.83
N VAL A 298 -26.31 -9.45 6.08
CA VAL A 298 -27.30 -9.23 7.12
C VAL A 298 -28.15 -8.00 6.82
N ILE A 299 -27.53 -6.87 6.49
CA ILE A 299 -28.22 -5.60 6.31
C ILE A 299 -29.13 -5.60 5.08
N VAL A 300 -28.65 -6.12 3.94
CA VAL A 300 -29.48 -6.24 2.73
C VAL A 300 -30.56 -7.33 2.88
N GLY A 301 -30.34 -8.29 3.77
CA GLY A 301 -31.35 -9.31 4.08
C GLY A 301 -32.46 -8.82 5.02
N LEU A 302 -32.17 -7.86 5.91
CA LEU A 302 -33.13 -7.29 6.85
C LEU A 302 -34.08 -6.28 6.21
N VAL A 303 -33.56 -5.40 5.35
CA VAL A 303 -34.33 -4.30 4.75
C VAL A 303 -34.23 -4.37 3.23
N PRO A 304 -35.34 -4.25 2.49
CA PRO A 304 -35.33 -4.16 1.03
C PRO A 304 -34.41 -3.04 0.53
N TYR A 305 -33.62 -3.32 -0.53
CA TYR A 305 -32.55 -2.42 -0.98
C TYR A 305 -32.99 -0.97 -1.30
N TYR A 306 -34.23 -0.75 -1.74
CA TYR A 306 -34.77 0.59 -2.06
C TYR A 306 -35.17 1.41 -0.82
N GLU A 307 -35.33 0.78 0.35
CA GLU A 307 -35.66 1.45 1.61
C GLU A 307 -34.43 1.72 2.48
N LEU A 308 -33.26 1.17 2.14
CA LEU A 308 -32.04 1.47 2.88
C LEU A 308 -31.74 2.97 2.85
N ASN A 309 -31.44 3.51 4.02
CA ASN A 309 -30.93 4.86 4.16
C ASN A 309 -29.49 4.91 3.62
N SER A 310 -29.17 5.91 2.79
CA SER A 310 -27.85 6.05 2.16
C SER A 310 -26.75 6.45 3.14
N ASP A 311 -27.08 7.22 4.19
CA ASP A 311 -26.12 7.75 5.16
C ASP A 311 -25.94 6.83 6.37
N THR A 312 -27.02 6.23 6.88
CA THR A 312 -26.96 5.35 8.07
C THR A 312 -27.75 4.04 7.88
N PRO A 313 -27.32 3.16 6.97
CA PRO A 313 -28.02 1.92 6.62
C PRO A 313 -28.17 0.96 7.80
N ILE A 314 -27.10 0.79 8.60
CA ILE A 314 -27.07 -0.19 9.70
C ILE A 314 -28.00 0.25 10.84
N SER A 315 -27.86 1.48 11.29
CA SER A 315 -28.65 2.03 12.41
C SER A 315 -30.15 2.10 12.06
N SER A 316 -30.48 2.55 10.86
CA SER A 316 -31.87 2.62 10.40
C SER A 316 -32.53 1.24 10.26
N ALA A 317 -31.78 0.24 9.80
CA ALA A 317 -32.26 -1.14 9.73
C ALA A 317 -32.60 -1.74 11.10
N PHE A 318 -31.88 -1.40 12.18
CA PHE A 318 -32.21 -1.87 13.53
C PHE A 318 -33.36 -1.05 14.14
N SER A 319 -33.48 0.23 13.78
CA SER A 319 -34.57 1.12 14.22
C SER A 319 -35.93 0.67 13.67
N SER A 320 -36.01 0.23 12.41
CA SER A 320 -37.27 -0.24 11.80
C SER A 320 -37.87 -1.47 12.49
N TYR A 321 -37.04 -2.25 13.19
CA TYR A 321 -37.47 -3.39 14.02
C TYR A 321 -37.72 -3.01 15.50
N GLY A 322 -37.75 -1.71 15.83
CA GLY A 322 -38.07 -1.21 17.16
C GLY A 322 -36.94 -1.28 18.19
N MET A 323 -35.70 -1.59 17.78
CA MET A 323 -34.56 -1.74 18.69
C MET A 323 -33.77 -0.44 18.86
N GLN A 324 -34.39 0.57 19.48
CA GLN A 324 -33.77 1.88 19.67
C GLN A 324 -32.49 1.84 20.53
N TRP A 325 -32.40 0.92 21.50
CA TRP A 325 -31.19 0.74 22.31
C TRP A 325 -29.98 0.26 21.47
N ALA A 326 -30.23 -0.55 20.43
CA ALA A 326 -29.19 -1.05 19.54
C ALA A 326 -28.66 0.05 18.62
N VAL A 327 -29.51 1.02 18.25
CA VAL A 327 -29.12 2.21 17.46
C VAL A 327 -28.00 2.98 18.17
N TYR A 328 -28.08 3.19 19.49
CA TYR A 328 -27.02 3.88 20.24
C TYR A 328 -25.69 3.13 20.21
N ILE A 329 -25.71 1.80 20.34
CA ILE A 329 -24.50 0.97 20.29
C ILE A 329 -23.86 1.04 18.89
N ILE A 330 -24.69 0.89 17.84
CA ILE A 330 -24.24 0.88 16.45
C ILE A 330 -23.71 2.25 16.03
N THR A 331 -24.40 3.34 16.37
CA THR A 331 -23.97 4.72 16.07
C THR A 331 -22.70 5.09 16.82
N THR A 332 -22.57 4.71 18.10
CA THR A 332 -21.32 4.90 18.86
C THR A 332 -20.17 4.17 18.16
N GLY A 333 -20.38 2.89 17.80
CA GLY A 333 -19.39 2.11 17.07
C GLY A 333 -19.03 2.69 15.70
N ALA A 334 -20.01 3.23 14.98
CA ALA A 334 -19.79 3.91 13.71
C ALA A 334 -18.92 5.16 13.89
N VAL A 335 -19.23 6.02 14.85
CA VAL A 335 -18.44 7.23 15.15
C VAL A 335 -17.01 6.86 15.56
N THR A 336 -16.84 5.86 16.42
CA THR A 336 -15.50 5.40 16.84
C THR A 336 -14.72 4.75 15.70
N ALA A 337 -15.37 3.99 14.82
CA ALA A 337 -14.77 3.42 13.61
C ALA A 337 -14.31 4.48 12.63
N LEU A 338 -15.17 5.44 12.33
CA LEU A 338 -14.83 6.54 11.43
C LEU A 338 -13.69 7.39 11.99
N PHE A 339 -13.64 7.63 13.30
CA PHE A 339 -12.53 8.32 13.93
C PHE A 339 -11.21 7.54 13.81
N ALA A 340 -11.23 6.22 14.05
CA ALA A 340 -10.04 5.37 13.89
C ALA A 340 -9.56 5.29 12.44
N SER A 341 -10.48 5.16 11.49
CA SER A 341 -10.15 5.16 10.06
C SER A 341 -9.57 6.50 9.62
N LEU A 342 -10.14 7.62 10.10
CA LEU A 342 -9.62 8.97 9.84
C LEU A 342 -8.19 9.15 10.37
N LEU A 343 -7.92 8.67 11.58
CA LEU A 343 -6.57 8.64 12.15
C LEU A 343 -5.62 7.78 11.31
N GLY A 344 -6.10 6.62 10.86
CA GLY A 344 -5.37 5.69 10.00
C GLY A 344 -5.07 6.23 8.59
N SER A 345 -5.91 7.12 8.05
CA SER A 345 -5.66 7.77 6.75
C SER A 345 -4.68 8.93 6.84
N ILE A 346 -4.71 9.72 7.92
CA ILE A 346 -3.82 10.89 8.07
C ILE A 346 -2.43 10.48 8.59
N LEU A 347 -2.31 9.38 9.35
CA LEU A 347 -1.03 8.95 9.94
C LEU A 347 0.07 8.62 8.91
N PRO A 348 -0.18 7.89 7.80
CA PRO A 348 0.84 7.58 6.80
C PRO A 348 1.31 8.79 5.99
N GLN A 349 0.43 9.77 5.78
CA GLN A 349 0.63 10.84 4.81
C GLN A 349 1.88 11.70 5.08
N PRO A 350 2.17 12.18 6.31
CA PRO A 350 3.36 12.96 6.57
C PRO A 350 4.67 12.16 6.37
N ARG A 351 4.64 10.83 6.54
CA ARG A 351 5.80 9.96 6.31
C ARG A 351 6.12 9.85 4.82
N VAL A 352 5.10 9.75 3.99
CA VAL A 352 5.23 9.75 2.52
C VAL A 352 5.80 11.09 2.03
N PHE A 353 5.31 12.22 2.56
CA PHE A 353 5.89 13.54 2.29
C PHE A 353 7.35 13.65 2.73
N MET A 354 7.67 13.17 3.94
CA MET A 354 9.04 13.15 4.46
C MET A 354 9.97 12.31 3.57
N ALA A 355 9.52 11.16 3.09
CA ALA A 355 10.29 10.30 2.19
C ALA A 355 10.58 11.01 0.85
N MET A 356 9.57 11.62 0.24
CA MET A 356 9.72 12.38 -1.02
C MET A 356 10.61 13.62 -0.86
N ALA A 357 10.47 14.36 0.24
CA ALA A 357 11.31 15.53 0.50
C ALA A 357 12.78 15.14 0.76
N ARG A 358 13.03 14.01 1.44
CA ARG A 358 14.38 13.46 1.62
C ARG A 358 15.03 13.00 0.31
N ASP A 359 14.22 12.57 -0.65
CA ASP A 359 14.67 12.16 -1.98
C ASP A 359 14.83 13.35 -2.95
N GLY A 360 14.54 14.59 -2.52
CA GLY A 360 14.71 15.81 -3.31
C GLY A 360 13.57 16.11 -4.28
N LEU A 361 12.51 15.29 -4.28
CA LEU A 361 11.33 15.45 -5.14
C LEU A 361 10.33 16.52 -4.65
N LEU A 362 10.45 16.92 -3.39
CA LEU A 362 9.66 17.98 -2.78
C LEU A 362 10.58 18.98 -2.06
N PRO A 363 10.13 20.24 -1.87
CA PRO A 363 10.88 21.23 -1.11
C PRO A 363 11.26 20.71 0.29
N HIS A 364 12.49 21.02 0.73
CA HIS A 364 13.02 20.59 2.05
C HIS A 364 12.12 21.00 3.23
N PHE A 365 11.26 22.00 3.05
CA PHE A 365 10.24 22.42 4.02
C PHE A 365 9.38 21.24 4.55
N PHE A 366 9.10 20.23 3.72
CA PHE A 366 8.30 19.06 4.11
C PHE A 366 9.12 17.98 4.85
N SER A 367 10.45 18.05 4.86
CA SER A 367 11.31 17.13 5.62
C SER A 367 11.69 17.61 7.02
N ASP A 368 11.33 18.85 7.39
CA ASP A 368 11.66 19.41 8.70
C ASP A 368 10.90 18.68 9.83
N ILE A 369 11.63 17.94 10.66
CA ILE A 369 11.08 17.19 11.79
C ILE A 369 11.13 18.06 13.06
N HIS A 370 10.03 18.14 13.79
CA HIS A 370 10.01 18.84 15.08
C HIS A 370 10.71 18.01 16.18
N LYS A 371 11.65 18.62 16.93
CA LYS A 371 12.51 17.92 17.90
C LYS A 371 11.75 17.23 19.03
N GLY A 372 10.60 17.76 19.45
CA GLY A 372 9.79 17.20 20.54
C GLY A 372 8.96 15.98 20.13
N THR A 373 8.20 16.07 19.03
CA THR A 373 7.25 15.02 18.63
C THR A 373 7.81 14.06 17.58
N GLN A 374 8.94 14.38 16.95
CA GLN A 374 9.56 13.58 15.87
C GLN A 374 8.64 13.40 14.64
N ILE A 375 7.71 14.33 14.44
CA ILE A 375 6.74 14.35 13.32
C ILE A 375 7.01 15.57 12.42
N PRO A 376 6.84 15.46 11.09
CA PRO A 376 6.89 16.61 10.18
C PRO A 376 5.62 17.47 10.30
N LEU A 377 5.56 18.27 11.37
CA LEU A 377 4.40 19.09 11.77
C LEU A 377 3.83 19.94 10.63
N LYS A 378 4.70 20.57 9.86
CA LYS A 378 4.32 21.46 8.75
C LYS A 378 3.55 20.71 7.66
N SER A 379 3.99 19.49 7.33
CA SER A 379 3.34 18.64 6.33
C SER A 379 1.94 18.25 6.80
N THR A 380 1.82 17.77 8.04
CA THR A 380 0.55 17.38 8.65
C THR A 380 -0.47 18.51 8.69
N ILE A 381 -0.05 19.75 8.99
CA ILE A 381 -0.94 20.91 9.01
C ILE A 381 -1.42 21.25 7.59
N VAL A 382 -0.51 21.30 6.61
CA VAL A 382 -0.87 21.63 5.22
C VAL A 382 -1.85 20.60 4.67
N THR A 383 -1.60 19.31 4.89
CA THR A 383 -2.48 18.25 4.38
C THR A 383 -3.80 18.18 5.14
N GLY A 384 -3.80 18.40 6.45
CA GLY A 384 -5.02 18.46 7.26
C GLY A 384 -5.93 19.62 6.86
N VAL A 385 -5.37 20.80 6.58
CA VAL A 385 -6.14 21.95 6.07
C VAL A 385 -6.71 21.67 4.67
N PHE A 386 -5.92 21.03 3.81
CA PHE A 386 -6.40 20.64 2.48
C PHE A 386 -7.53 19.60 2.54
N ALA A 387 -7.40 18.57 3.40
CA ALA A 387 -8.44 17.59 3.65
C ALA A 387 -9.70 18.23 4.28
N ALA A 388 -9.54 19.14 5.24
CA ALA A 388 -10.68 19.86 5.83
C ALA A 388 -11.45 20.68 4.79
N THR A 389 -10.73 21.28 3.84
CA THR A 389 -11.33 22.04 2.73
C THR A 389 -12.11 21.13 1.78
N LEU A 390 -11.55 19.97 1.41
CA LEU A 390 -12.24 19.00 0.56
C LEU A 390 -13.48 18.41 1.25
N ALA A 391 -13.37 18.05 2.52
CA ALA A 391 -14.49 17.56 3.33
C ALA A 391 -15.61 18.59 3.46
N PHE A 392 -15.27 19.88 3.47
CA PHE A 392 -16.26 20.96 3.51
C PHE A 392 -17.09 21.03 2.22
N PHE A 393 -16.49 20.89 1.04
CA PHE A 393 -17.15 21.15 -0.24
C PHE A 393 -17.67 19.92 -1.01
N MET A 394 -17.09 18.72 -0.82
CA MET A 394 -17.36 17.57 -1.71
C MET A 394 -18.14 16.46 -1.01
N ASP A 395 -19.00 15.71 -1.70
CA ASP A 395 -19.76 14.60 -1.11
C ASP A 395 -18.98 13.28 -0.96
N VAL A 396 -19.43 12.43 -0.03
CA VAL A 396 -18.79 11.14 0.32
C VAL A 396 -18.69 10.22 -0.90
N SER A 397 -19.72 10.14 -1.75
CA SER A 397 -19.74 9.26 -2.92
C SER A 397 -18.73 9.69 -3.99
N GLN A 398 -18.63 11.00 -4.23
CA GLN A 398 -17.64 11.58 -5.17
C GLN A 398 -16.22 11.35 -4.66
N LEU A 399 -15.99 11.64 -3.38
CA LEU A 399 -14.69 11.42 -2.74
C LEU A 399 -14.31 9.93 -2.80
N ALA A 400 -15.21 9.01 -2.42
CA ALA A 400 -14.94 7.57 -2.45
C ALA A 400 -14.59 7.07 -3.87
N GLY A 401 -15.30 7.53 -4.90
CA GLY A 401 -14.98 7.20 -6.29
C GLY A 401 -13.58 7.68 -6.71
N MET A 402 -13.20 8.91 -6.33
CA MET A 402 -11.87 9.47 -6.63
C MET A 402 -10.75 8.70 -5.90
N VAL A 403 -10.96 8.35 -4.63
CA VAL A 403 -9.99 7.57 -3.85
C VAL A 403 -9.78 6.20 -4.48
N SER A 404 -10.86 5.47 -4.78
CA SER A 404 -10.76 4.12 -5.37
C SER A 404 -9.93 4.12 -6.66
N VAL A 405 -10.09 5.12 -7.53
CA VAL A 405 -9.30 5.24 -8.76
C VAL A 405 -7.82 5.45 -8.44
N GLY A 406 -7.48 6.35 -7.51
CA GLY A 406 -6.10 6.60 -7.09
C GLY A 406 -5.42 5.37 -6.48
N THR A 407 -6.13 4.67 -5.60
CA THR A 407 -5.63 3.45 -4.94
C THR A 407 -5.41 2.31 -5.92
N LEU A 408 -6.34 2.09 -6.85
CA LEU A 408 -6.17 1.07 -7.90
C LEU A 408 -4.93 1.35 -8.76
N LEU A 409 -4.64 2.62 -9.04
CA LEU A 409 -3.43 3.05 -9.75
C LEU A 409 -2.16 2.76 -8.94
N ALA A 410 -2.17 3.03 -7.64
CA ALA A 410 -1.07 2.67 -6.74
C ALA A 410 -0.87 1.14 -6.67
N PHE A 411 -1.95 0.37 -6.52
CA PHE A 411 -1.91 -1.08 -6.34
C PHE A 411 -1.44 -1.80 -7.60
N THR A 412 -1.91 -1.36 -8.78
CA THR A 412 -1.41 -1.87 -10.06
C THR A 412 0.08 -1.60 -10.22
N THR A 413 0.55 -0.42 -9.84
CA THR A 413 1.99 -0.09 -9.90
C THR A 413 2.82 -0.94 -8.94
N VAL A 414 2.29 -1.25 -7.76
CA VAL A 414 2.92 -2.18 -6.81
C VAL A 414 2.96 -3.61 -7.34
N ALA A 415 1.89 -4.08 -7.97
CA ALA A 415 1.87 -5.40 -8.61
C ALA A 415 2.91 -5.49 -9.75
N VAL A 416 3.02 -4.44 -10.57
CA VAL A 416 4.07 -4.32 -11.60
C VAL A 416 5.46 -4.29 -10.97
N SER A 417 5.64 -3.62 -9.84
CA SER A 417 6.91 -3.58 -9.11
C SER A 417 7.35 -4.97 -8.62
N VAL A 418 6.42 -5.80 -8.15
CA VAL A 418 6.69 -7.22 -7.81
C VAL A 418 7.17 -8.00 -9.04
N LEU A 419 6.48 -7.85 -10.18
CA LEU A 419 6.89 -8.50 -11.43
C LEU A 419 8.30 -8.07 -11.85
N ILE A 420 8.60 -6.77 -11.78
CA ILE A 420 9.93 -6.26 -12.11
C ILE A 420 10.99 -6.87 -11.19
N ILE A 421 10.79 -6.88 -9.87
CA ILE A 421 11.75 -7.49 -8.95
C ILE A 421 11.98 -8.98 -9.22
N ARG A 422 10.94 -9.73 -9.63
CA ARG A 422 11.04 -11.18 -9.90
C ARG A 422 11.77 -11.53 -11.19
N TYR A 423 11.61 -10.72 -12.24
CA TYR A 423 12.15 -11.04 -13.56
C TYR A 423 13.32 -10.15 -14.00
N VAL A 424 13.46 -8.97 -13.41
CA VAL A 424 14.49 -7.96 -13.70
C VAL A 424 14.94 -7.32 -12.38
N PRO A 425 15.61 -8.08 -11.49
CA PRO A 425 16.06 -7.55 -10.21
C PRO A 425 16.94 -6.30 -10.45
N PRO A 426 16.71 -5.20 -9.69
CA PRO A 426 17.54 -4.01 -9.80
C PRO A 426 19.00 -4.36 -9.47
N ASP A 427 19.94 -3.84 -10.27
CA ASP A 427 21.36 -4.10 -10.07
C ASP A 427 21.79 -3.59 -8.68
N GLU A 428 22.16 -4.52 -7.79
CA GLU A 428 22.87 -4.15 -6.56
C GLU A 428 24.21 -3.52 -6.94
N VAL A 429 24.66 -2.55 -6.14
CA VAL A 429 26.06 -2.14 -6.18
C VAL A 429 26.85 -3.41 -5.83
N PRO A 430 27.73 -3.93 -6.72
CA PRO A 430 28.61 -5.01 -6.31
C PRO A 430 29.39 -4.49 -5.11
N VAL A 431 29.23 -5.15 -3.96
CA VAL A 431 30.14 -4.96 -2.83
C VAL A 431 31.53 -5.14 -3.41
N LEU A 432 32.29 -4.05 -3.45
CA LEU A 432 33.65 -4.05 -3.98
C LEU A 432 34.36 -5.25 -3.37
N SER A 433 34.85 -6.16 -4.22
CA SER A 433 35.54 -7.40 -3.89
C SER A 433 36.84 -7.18 -3.08
N SER A 434 37.07 -5.98 -2.56
CA SER A 434 38.21 -5.57 -1.74
C SER A 434 38.19 -6.12 -0.32
N LEU A 435 37.11 -6.78 0.14
CA LEU A 435 37.08 -7.49 1.43
C LEU A 435 37.17 -9.02 1.31
N LEU A 436 36.97 -9.58 0.11
CA LEU A 436 37.14 -11.01 -0.13
C LEU A 436 38.61 -11.38 -0.40
N THR A 437 39.46 -10.41 -0.71
CA THR A 437 40.91 -10.61 -0.78
C THR A 437 41.63 -10.50 0.57
N SER A 438 40.95 -10.09 1.66
CA SER A 438 41.59 -9.93 2.98
C SER A 438 41.28 -11.02 4.00
N VAL A 439 40.54 -12.08 3.65
CA VAL A 439 40.15 -13.14 4.62
C VAL A 439 40.64 -14.54 4.25
N ASP A 440 41.17 -14.77 3.04
CA ASP A 440 41.50 -16.13 2.57
C ASP A 440 42.98 -16.60 2.58
N PRO A 441 43.94 -15.96 3.28
CA PRO A 441 45.17 -16.66 3.69
C PRO A 441 45.13 -17.22 5.12
N LEU A 442 44.17 -16.80 5.96
CA LEU A 442 44.18 -17.12 7.40
C LEU A 442 43.31 -18.33 7.80
N LEU A 443 42.50 -18.88 6.89
CA LEU A 443 41.63 -20.03 7.17
C LEU A 443 42.13 -21.37 6.59
N ARG A 444 43.36 -21.41 6.03
CA ARG A 444 43.99 -22.66 5.52
C ARG A 444 45.08 -23.27 6.40
N HIS A 445 45.35 -22.71 7.58
CA HIS A 445 46.21 -23.36 8.58
C HIS A 445 45.50 -23.46 9.93
N SER A 446 44.53 -24.36 10.04
CA SER A 446 44.18 -24.94 11.33
C SER A 446 43.53 -26.31 11.12
N GLY A 447 44.36 -27.34 11.08
CA GLY A 447 43.96 -28.75 11.06
C GLY A 447 45.18 -29.64 11.07
N GLY A 448 45.65 -30.03 12.27
CA GLY A 448 46.69 -31.06 12.43
C GLY A 448 47.61 -30.88 13.66
N ASP A 449 47.08 -31.24 14.83
CA ASP A 449 47.66 -32.06 15.92
C ASP A 449 49.08 -31.86 16.57
N ILE A 450 49.00 -31.80 17.92
CA ILE A 450 49.89 -32.35 18.99
C ILE A 450 51.15 -31.57 19.46
N GLY A 451 51.19 -31.29 20.78
CA GLY A 451 52.37 -31.57 21.62
C GLY A 451 53.11 -30.41 22.30
N GLU A 452 52.96 -30.35 23.64
CA GLU A 452 53.92 -29.98 24.71
C GLU A 452 54.98 -28.84 24.59
N ASP A 453 54.97 -27.99 25.62
CA ASP A 453 56.07 -27.38 26.38
C ASP A 453 57.33 -26.79 25.70
N GLY A 454 57.64 -25.53 26.08
CA GLY A 454 59.03 -25.04 26.12
C GLY A 454 59.29 -23.59 25.68
N ALA A 455 59.37 -22.68 26.66
CA ALA A 455 60.44 -21.69 26.87
C ALA A 455 61.15 -20.95 25.69
N ILE A 456 61.10 -19.60 25.79
CA ILE A 456 62.21 -18.61 25.65
C ILE A 456 62.53 -17.93 24.28
N SER A 457 62.61 -16.58 24.38
CA SER A 457 63.45 -15.56 23.71
C SER A 457 63.10 -14.95 22.34
N HIS A 458 62.89 -13.62 22.40
CA HIS A 458 63.47 -12.53 21.59
C HIS A 458 64.25 -12.85 20.30
N VAL A 459 64.03 -12.03 19.26
CA VAL A 459 65.03 -11.11 18.62
C VAL A 459 64.50 -10.69 17.22
N ASP A 460 64.21 -9.39 17.07
CA ASP A 460 64.44 -8.63 15.82
C ASP A 460 65.94 -8.24 15.81
N PRO A 461 66.67 -8.03 14.67
CA PRO A 461 66.22 -7.21 13.54
C PRO A 461 66.83 -7.52 12.13
N SER A 462 66.28 -6.85 11.10
CA SER A 462 66.93 -6.33 9.87
C SER A 462 68.12 -7.07 9.20
N SER A 463 68.03 -7.35 7.89
CA SER A 463 68.81 -6.71 6.80
C SER A 463 69.06 -7.59 5.56
N TYR A 464 69.23 -6.89 4.43
CA TYR A 464 69.84 -7.25 3.14
C TYR A 464 69.04 -7.96 2.03
N CYS A 465 69.03 -7.26 0.89
CA CYS A 465 68.70 -7.71 -0.46
C CYS A 465 69.63 -8.83 -0.95
N GLU A 466 69.09 -9.77 -1.72
CA GLU A 466 69.65 -10.09 -3.05
C GLU A 466 68.65 -10.88 -3.91
N ASN A 467 68.71 -10.59 -5.21
CA ASN A 467 67.88 -11.17 -6.26
C ASN A 467 68.29 -12.61 -6.60
N SER A 468 67.33 -13.30 -7.23
CA SER A 468 67.44 -14.45 -8.14
C SER A 468 67.20 -15.82 -7.52
N HIS A 469 66.00 -16.36 -7.78
CA HIS A 469 65.86 -17.70 -8.37
C HIS A 469 64.50 -17.80 -9.10
N LEU A 470 64.62 -17.78 -10.42
CA LEU A 470 63.94 -18.66 -11.36
C LEU A 470 62.43 -18.97 -11.16
N HIS A 471 61.63 -18.35 -12.03
CA HIS A 471 60.95 -19.11 -13.09
C HIS A 471 59.98 -20.23 -12.68
N ASP A 472 58.98 -19.97 -11.83
CA ASP A 472 57.81 -20.88 -11.78
C ASP A 472 56.53 -20.29 -11.14
N LYS A 473 56.08 -19.11 -11.58
CA LYS A 473 54.74 -18.62 -11.15
C LYS A 473 54.05 -17.60 -12.05
N SER A 474 54.49 -17.48 -13.30
CA SER A 474 53.79 -16.67 -14.32
C SER A 474 52.97 -17.51 -15.32
N GLU A 475 52.89 -18.85 -15.13
CA GLU A 475 52.12 -19.75 -16.02
C GLU A 475 50.89 -20.39 -15.36
N ALA A 476 50.61 -20.13 -14.08
CA ALA A 476 49.45 -20.73 -13.39
C ALA A 476 48.15 -19.91 -13.47
N LEU A 477 48.06 -18.92 -14.36
CA LEU A 477 46.82 -18.17 -14.64
C LEU A 477 46.54 -18.03 -16.14
N ILE A 478 47.04 -18.97 -16.96
CA ILE A 478 46.69 -19.08 -18.39
C ILE A 478 46.13 -20.48 -18.62
N GLY A 479 44.91 -20.72 -18.15
CA GLY A 479 44.30 -22.03 -18.28
C GLY A 479 42.89 -22.05 -17.76
N HIS A 480 41.96 -21.38 -18.45
CA HIS A 480 40.59 -21.85 -18.70
C HIS A 480 39.80 -20.79 -19.51
N PRO A 481 40.11 -20.61 -20.80
CA PRO A 481 39.31 -19.74 -21.68
C PRO A 481 37.85 -20.20 -21.81
N LEU A 482 37.54 -21.47 -21.47
CA LEU A 482 36.19 -22.01 -21.47
C LEU A 482 35.33 -21.48 -20.32
N ILE A 483 35.86 -21.36 -19.10
CA ILE A 483 35.10 -20.87 -17.95
C ILE A 483 34.74 -19.39 -18.13
N ILE A 484 35.66 -18.58 -18.63
CA ILE A 484 35.39 -17.15 -18.92
C ILE A 484 34.37 -17.01 -20.05
N LYS A 485 34.46 -17.83 -21.10
CA LYS A 485 33.51 -17.84 -22.21
C LYS A 485 32.12 -18.36 -21.80
N GLU A 486 32.06 -19.26 -20.83
CA GLU A 486 30.82 -19.82 -20.30
C GLU A 486 30.13 -18.84 -19.34
N VAL A 487 30.89 -18.18 -18.46
CA VAL A 487 30.39 -17.09 -17.59
C VAL A 487 29.91 -15.88 -18.39
N THR A 488 30.66 -15.44 -19.41
CA THR A 488 30.23 -14.32 -20.27
C THR A 488 29.01 -14.65 -21.12
N LYS A 489 28.89 -15.90 -21.60
CA LYS A 489 27.71 -16.37 -22.33
C LYS A 489 26.48 -16.51 -21.44
N ASP A 490 26.67 -16.89 -20.17
CA ASP A 490 25.59 -16.91 -19.18
C ASP A 490 25.13 -15.50 -18.82
N GLU A 491 26.05 -14.54 -18.62
CA GLU A 491 25.69 -13.13 -18.40
C GLU A 491 24.96 -12.50 -19.60
N GLU A 492 25.37 -12.80 -20.84
CA GLU A 492 24.67 -12.33 -22.04
C GLU A 492 23.27 -12.94 -22.16
N ASN A 493 23.14 -14.25 -21.89
CA ASN A 493 21.85 -14.92 -21.85
C ASN A 493 20.94 -14.37 -20.75
N GLU A 494 21.48 -14.04 -19.58
CA GLU A 494 20.76 -13.45 -18.46
C GLU A 494 20.29 -12.02 -18.81
N LYS A 495 21.16 -11.20 -19.40
CA LYS A 495 20.78 -9.86 -19.91
C LYS A 495 19.72 -9.94 -21.00
N ALA A 496 19.81 -10.90 -21.93
CA ALA A 496 18.81 -11.13 -22.97
C ALA A 496 17.46 -11.55 -22.37
N ARG A 497 17.47 -12.44 -21.36
CA ARG A 497 16.26 -12.85 -20.61
C ARG A 497 15.63 -11.68 -19.88
N ARG A 498 16.43 -10.86 -19.18
CA ARG A 498 15.94 -9.66 -18.48
C ARG A 498 15.34 -8.64 -19.44
N LYS A 499 15.97 -8.40 -20.60
CA LYS A 499 15.41 -7.54 -21.66
C LYS A 499 14.09 -8.10 -22.20
N LEU A 500 14.02 -9.41 -22.47
CA LEU A 500 12.80 -10.06 -22.91
C LEU A 500 11.69 -9.91 -21.87
N ALA A 501 11.98 -10.18 -20.60
CA ALA A 501 11.00 -10.05 -19.52
C ALA A 501 10.52 -8.60 -19.34
N SER A 502 11.43 -7.62 -19.42
CA SER A 502 11.08 -6.19 -19.37
C SER A 502 10.13 -5.80 -20.51
N TRP A 503 10.39 -6.26 -21.73
CA TRP A 503 9.49 -6.04 -22.87
C TRP A 503 8.14 -6.71 -22.67
N THR A 504 8.11 -7.94 -22.15
CA THR A 504 6.87 -8.65 -21.85
C THR A 504 6.04 -7.96 -20.76
N ILE A 505 6.68 -7.41 -19.72
CA ILE A 505 6.00 -6.62 -18.68
C ILE A 505 5.44 -5.31 -19.28
N ALA A 506 6.20 -4.64 -20.15
CA ALA A 506 5.71 -3.44 -20.83
C ALA A 506 4.50 -3.75 -21.73
N LEU A 507 4.55 -4.85 -22.49
CA LEU A 507 3.42 -5.34 -23.28
C LEU A 507 2.21 -5.67 -22.40
N LEU A 508 2.40 -6.33 -21.25
CA LEU A 508 1.33 -6.57 -20.29
C LEU A 508 0.66 -5.26 -19.84
N CYS A 509 1.45 -4.24 -19.51
CA CYS A 509 0.91 -2.92 -19.11
C CYS A 509 0.14 -2.24 -20.25
N ILE A 510 0.66 -2.30 -21.48
CA ILE A 510 -0.01 -1.77 -22.67
C ILE A 510 -1.33 -2.52 -22.92
N GLY A 511 -1.34 -3.85 -22.76
CA GLY A 511 -2.54 -4.68 -22.85
C GLY A 511 -3.60 -4.25 -21.84
N ILE A 512 -3.21 -4.00 -20.58
CA ILE A 512 -4.13 -3.56 -19.52
C ILE A 512 -4.72 -2.21 -19.92
N LEU A 513 -3.88 -1.24 -20.30
CA LEU A 513 -4.32 0.09 -20.70
C LEU A 513 -5.28 0.04 -21.90
N ILE A 514 -5.02 -0.79 -22.90
CA ILE A 514 -5.91 -0.96 -24.07
C ILE A 514 -7.25 -1.55 -23.65
N VAL A 515 -7.26 -2.60 -22.82
CA VAL A 515 -8.52 -3.22 -22.35
C VAL A 515 -9.32 -2.23 -21.51
N THR A 516 -8.69 -1.56 -20.54
CA THR A 516 -9.37 -0.61 -19.64
C THR A 516 -9.89 0.60 -20.40
N SER A 517 -9.08 1.19 -21.29
CA SER A 517 -9.52 2.33 -22.12
C SER A 517 -10.65 1.95 -23.07
N ALA A 518 -10.58 0.78 -23.71
CA ALA A 518 -11.66 0.28 -24.55
C ALA A 518 -12.94 0.04 -23.74
N ALA A 519 -12.83 -0.57 -22.57
CA ALA A 519 -13.98 -0.83 -21.69
C ALA A 519 -14.65 0.46 -21.20
N SER A 520 -13.87 1.51 -20.94
CA SER A 520 -14.36 2.81 -20.47
C SER A 520 -14.88 3.73 -21.58
N ALA A 521 -14.60 3.45 -22.85
CA ALA A 521 -14.98 4.31 -23.98
C ALA A 521 -16.43 4.04 -24.42
N ASP A 522 -17.40 4.55 -23.65
CA ASP A 522 -18.83 4.43 -23.98
C ASP A 522 -19.28 5.24 -25.20
N TRP A 523 -18.48 6.23 -25.61
CA TRP A 523 -18.72 7.04 -26.81
C TRP A 523 -18.36 6.30 -28.12
N CYS A 524 -17.71 5.14 -28.03
CA CYS A 524 -17.18 4.40 -29.17
C CYS A 524 -18.17 3.34 -29.68
N PRO A 525 -18.27 3.08 -31.01
CA PRO A 525 -19.15 2.03 -31.53
C PRO A 525 -18.81 0.65 -30.92
N ARG A 526 -19.85 -0.13 -30.58
CA ARG A 526 -19.72 -1.43 -29.89
C ARG A 526 -18.72 -2.38 -30.54
N ILE A 527 -18.64 -2.38 -31.88
CA ILE A 527 -17.71 -3.22 -32.65
C ILE A 527 -16.27 -2.83 -32.34
N LEU A 528 -15.94 -1.54 -32.40
CA LEU A 528 -14.58 -1.04 -32.13
C LEU A 528 -14.17 -1.33 -30.68
N ARG A 529 -15.12 -1.16 -29.74
CA ARG A 529 -14.91 -1.52 -28.34
C ARG A 529 -14.60 -3.00 -28.16
N LEU A 530 -15.37 -3.89 -28.80
CA LEU A 530 -15.12 -5.33 -28.74
C LEU A 530 -13.78 -5.71 -29.37
N THR A 531 -13.42 -5.10 -30.49
CA THR A 531 -12.14 -5.40 -31.17
C THR A 531 -10.94 -4.93 -30.36
N LEU A 532 -11.01 -3.73 -29.76
CA LEU A 532 -9.93 -3.21 -28.92
C LEU A 532 -9.81 -4.01 -27.62
N CYS A 533 -10.93 -4.39 -27.00
CA CYS A 533 -10.95 -5.26 -25.83
C CYS A 533 -10.39 -6.66 -26.16
N GLY A 534 -10.76 -7.22 -27.31
CA GLY A 534 -10.23 -8.51 -27.79
C GLY A 534 -8.72 -8.45 -28.06
N MET A 535 -8.25 -7.41 -28.74
CA MET A 535 -6.82 -7.20 -29.02
C MET A 535 -6.02 -7.03 -27.72
N GLY A 536 -6.50 -6.19 -26.81
CA GLY A 536 -5.87 -6.02 -25.49
C GLY A 536 -5.87 -7.32 -24.69
N GLY A 537 -6.98 -8.07 -24.70
CA GLY A 537 -7.09 -9.35 -24.01
C GLY A 537 -6.14 -10.42 -24.55
N ILE A 538 -5.97 -10.51 -25.87
CA ILE A 538 -4.96 -11.38 -26.50
C ILE A 538 -3.56 -10.98 -26.06
N LEU A 539 -3.26 -9.68 -26.08
CA LEU A 539 -1.94 -9.15 -25.70
C LEU A 539 -1.62 -9.46 -24.22
N LEU A 540 -2.62 -9.41 -23.35
CA LEU A 540 -2.51 -9.84 -21.96
C LEU A 540 -2.24 -11.34 -21.82
N LEU A 541 -3.05 -12.18 -22.47
CA LEU A 541 -2.89 -13.63 -22.42
C LEU A 541 -1.52 -14.04 -22.94
N CYS A 542 -1.08 -13.50 -24.08
CA CYS A 542 0.24 -13.74 -24.63
C CYS A 542 1.35 -13.33 -23.65
N SER A 543 1.23 -12.14 -23.04
CA SER A 543 2.24 -11.64 -22.10
C SER A 543 2.33 -12.53 -20.84
N ILE A 544 1.19 -12.96 -20.30
CA ILE A 544 1.12 -13.87 -19.14
C ILE A 544 1.73 -15.24 -19.48
N ILE A 545 1.40 -15.80 -20.65
CA ILE A 545 1.96 -17.09 -21.10
C ILE A 545 3.48 -16.99 -21.22
N VAL A 546 3.98 -15.92 -21.85
CA VAL A 546 5.43 -15.70 -21.99
C VAL A 546 6.10 -15.54 -20.63
N LEU A 547 5.51 -14.77 -19.70
CA LEU A 547 6.02 -14.63 -18.33
C LEU A 547 6.03 -15.96 -17.57
N ALA A 548 5.02 -16.81 -17.76
CA ALA A 548 4.96 -18.13 -17.15
C ALA A 548 6.01 -19.10 -17.72
N CYS A 549 6.40 -18.92 -18.99
CA CYS A 549 7.44 -19.71 -19.64
C CYS A 549 8.87 -19.25 -19.32
N ILE A 550 9.06 -17.99 -18.91
CA ILE A 550 10.36 -17.48 -18.47
C ILE A 550 10.67 -18.06 -17.09
N LYS A 551 11.80 -18.79 -16.97
CA LYS A 551 12.31 -19.28 -15.68
C LYS A 551 12.49 -18.10 -14.73
N GLN A 552 11.87 -18.19 -13.55
CA GLN A 552 12.10 -17.24 -12.47
C GLN A 552 13.56 -17.30 -12.04
N ASP A 553 14.11 -16.15 -11.70
CA ASP A 553 15.50 -16.02 -11.27
C ASP A 553 15.62 -16.49 -9.81
N ASP A 554 15.50 -17.80 -9.58
CA ASP A 554 15.61 -18.44 -8.26
C ASP A 554 17.05 -18.34 -7.68
N ASN A 555 18.04 -17.97 -8.50
CA ASN A 555 19.45 -18.04 -8.14
C ASN A 555 20.01 -16.81 -7.41
N ARG A 556 19.23 -15.74 -7.19
CA ARG A 556 19.67 -14.53 -6.46
C ARG A 556 18.95 -14.33 -5.13
N HIS A 557 18.79 -15.41 -4.36
CA HIS A 557 18.34 -15.43 -2.95
C HIS A 557 19.18 -14.58 -1.95
N SER A 558 20.10 -13.72 -2.41
CA SER A 558 20.92 -12.84 -1.57
C SER A 558 20.37 -11.43 -1.38
N PHE A 559 19.12 -11.14 -1.75
CA PHE A 559 18.41 -10.01 -1.14
C PHE A 559 17.93 -10.41 0.27
N GLY A 560 18.83 -10.32 1.25
CA GLY A 560 18.48 -10.20 2.67
C GLY A 560 17.62 -11.31 3.28
N HIS A 561 17.95 -12.58 3.04
CA HIS A 561 17.38 -13.80 3.67
C HIS A 561 15.88 -14.08 3.46
N SER A 562 15.58 -15.38 3.38
CA SER A 562 14.27 -15.98 3.05
C SER A 562 13.10 -15.38 3.86
N GLY A 563 12.39 -14.43 3.26
CA GLY A 563 11.17 -13.81 3.80
C GLY A 563 9.95 -13.97 2.90
N GLY A 564 9.99 -14.90 1.94
CA GLY A 564 8.82 -15.27 1.16
C GLY A 564 7.86 -16.09 2.01
N ILE A 565 6.55 -15.78 1.91
CA ILE A 565 5.45 -16.49 2.59
C ILE A 565 5.43 -18.01 2.28
N CYS A 566 6.19 -18.46 1.27
CA CYS A 566 6.34 -19.85 0.85
C CYS A 566 7.56 -20.61 1.39
N SER A 567 8.39 -20.04 2.29
CA SER A 567 9.51 -20.78 2.89
C SER A 567 9.31 -20.98 4.39
N ARG A 568 8.30 -21.76 4.74
CA ARG A 568 8.26 -22.55 5.98
C ARG A 568 7.39 -23.78 5.82
#